data_AF-A0AAW1RVD0-F1
#
_entry.id   AF-A0AAW1RVD0-F1
#
_cell.length_a   1.000
_cell.length_b   1.000
_cell.length_c   1.000
_cell.angle_alpha   90.00
_cell.angle_beta   90.00
_cell.angle_gamma   90.00
#
_symmetry.space_group_name_H-M   'P 1'
#
loop_
_entity.id
_entity.type
_entity.pdbx_description
1 polymer ?
#
loop_
_entity_poly.entity_id
_entity_poly.type
_entity_poly.pdbx_seq_one_letter_code
_entity_poly.pdbx_strand_id
1 'polypeptide(L)'
;MLLPSLLPGVGLAGHGSSHTRTSLAQAGTRRLHDNRLQASTLERASTPPASGSRLGEALRQDFPVLHQQVNGQPLIYFDNAATSQKPLQVLQAMEDYYKQSNSNVHRGVHHLAGKATAAYEAAREKLAAFIGARSSREVVWTKNATEGINLVAYSWGMSNLKAGDEILCSVAEHHSNLYLGSWWLSAQELPCGMSLSRRTHRKLTWRLFIP
;
A
#
# COMPACT_ATOMS: atom_id res chain seq x y z
N MET A 1 43.02 36.24 33.79
CA MET A 1 43.51 37.50 33.20
C MET A 1 42.46 38.01 32.22
N LEU A 2 41.83 39.13 32.57
CA LEU A 2 41.27 40.21 31.72
C LEU A 2 40.24 39.89 30.60
N LEU A 3 38.98 40.20 30.92
CA LEU A 3 37.89 40.79 30.09
C LEU A 3 38.35 42.05 29.30
N PRO A 4 37.48 42.85 28.61
CA PRO A 4 36.30 42.66 27.72
C PRO A 4 36.32 43.63 26.49
N SER A 5 35.24 43.68 25.66
CA SER A 5 34.66 44.89 24.97
C SER A 5 33.86 44.47 23.72
N LEU A 6 32.80 45.11 23.17
CA LEU A 6 31.93 46.26 23.46
C LEU A 6 30.76 46.18 22.41
N LEU A 7 29.51 46.44 22.80
CA LEU A 7 28.39 46.90 21.91
C LEU A 7 28.62 48.41 21.55
N PRO A 8 27.78 49.23 20.85
CA PRO A 8 26.41 49.08 20.27
C PRO A 8 26.15 49.84 18.92
N GLY A 9 24.88 49.93 18.47
CA GLY A 9 24.37 50.96 17.52
C GLY A 9 23.21 50.44 16.63
N VAL A 10 21.93 50.57 16.99
CA VAL A 10 20.99 51.72 16.85
C VAL A 10 20.82 52.26 15.41
N GLY A 11 19.60 52.10 14.87
CA GLY A 11 19.12 52.78 13.66
C GLY A 11 17.62 52.53 13.42
N LEU A 12 16.80 53.48 13.85
CA LEU A 12 15.34 53.57 13.70
C LEU A 12 14.91 54.20 12.36
N ALA A 13 13.61 54.03 12.04
CA ALA A 13 12.77 54.76 11.07
C ALA A 13 12.80 54.25 9.61
N GLY A 14 11.68 54.14 8.88
CA GLY A 14 10.37 54.74 9.08
C GLY A 14 9.29 54.18 8.16
N HIS A 15 8.08 54.70 8.40
CA HIS A 15 6.80 54.39 7.76
C HIS A 15 6.76 54.67 6.26
N GLY A 16 5.91 53.93 5.55
CA GLY A 16 5.49 54.21 4.18
C GLY A 16 4.32 53.35 3.74
N SER A 17 3.11 53.65 4.23
CA SER A 17 1.86 53.14 3.69
C SER A 17 1.54 53.87 2.37
N SER A 18 1.37 53.14 1.28
CA SER A 18 0.73 53.66 0.07
C SER A 18 -0.22 52.62 -0.51
N HIS A 19 -1.50 52.96 -0.45
CA HIS A 19 -2.60 52.30 -1.13
C HIS A 19 -2.37 52.30 -2.65
N THR A 20 -2.56 51.14 -3.28
CA THR A 20 -2.90 51.04 -4.70
C THR A 20 -4.10 50.12 -4.85
N ARG A 21 -5.27 50.73 -5.07
CA ARG A 21 -6.45 50.06 -5.63
C ARG A 21 -6.13 49.75 -7.09
N THR A 22 -6.06 48.47 -7.44
CA THR A 22 -6.05 48.04 -8.83
C THR A 22 -7.42 47.54 -9.23
N SER A 23 -7.93 48.18 -10.28
CA SER A 23 -9.21 48.04 -10.96
C SER A 23 -9.64 46.60 -11.29
N LEU A 24 -10.93 46.36 -11.12
CA LEU A 24 -11.70 45.32 -11.82
C LEU A 24 -11.51 45.50 -13.34
N ALA A 25 -11.11 44.43 -14.02
CA ALA A 25 -11.18 44.32 -15.47
C ALA A 25 -11.87 43.00 -15.82
N GLN A 26 -13.00 43.14 -16.51
CA GLN A 26 -13.79 42.07 -17.10
C GLN A 26 -12.94 41.27 -18.09
N ALA A 27 -12.98 39.94 -18.01
CA ALA A 27 -12.43 39.07 -19.04
C ALA A 27 -13.34 37.84 -19.26
N GLY A 28 -14.16 37.95 -20.30
CA GLY A 28 -14.39 36.86 -21.26
C GLY A 28 -15.05 35.58 -20.77
N THR A 29 -16.37 35.49 -20.96
CA THR A 29 -17.10 34.24 -21.17
C THR A 29 -16.47 33.43 -22.31
N ARG A 30 -15.58 32.49 -21.99
CA ARG A 30 -15.19 31.39 -22.89
C ARG A 30 -16.07 30.19 -22.58
N ARG A 31 -16.90 29.82 -23.55
CA ARG A 31 -17.73 28.62 -23.58
C ARG A 31 -16.83 27.40 -23.34
N LEU A 32 -17.11 26.66 -22.28
CA LEU A 32 -16.55 25.33 -22.07
C LEU A 32 -17.17 24.39 -23.11
N HIS A 33 -16.45 24.17 -24.20
CA HIS A 33 -16.77 23.13 -25.16
C HIS A 33 -16.38 21.76 -24.58
N ASP A 34 -17.38 20.88 -24.58
CA ASP A 34 -17.28 19.42 -24.73
C ASP A 34 -16.37 18.65 -23.77
N ASN A 35 -16.88 18.43 -22.55
CA ASN A 35 -16.41 17.37 -21.66
C ASN A 35 -17.13 16.01 -21.89
N ARG A 36 -17.69 15.80 -23.09
CA ARG A 36 -18.60 14.67 -23.38
C ARG A 36 -17.89 13.35 -23.71
N LEU A 37 -16.55 13.37 -23.85
CA LEU A 37 -15.76 12.19 -24.22
C LEU A 37 -15.08 11.48 -23.03
N GLN A 38 -15.12 12.04 -21.82
CA GLN A 38 -14.58 11.37 -20.61
C GLN A 38 -15.67 10.63 -19.81
N ALA A 39 -16.94 10.97 -20.01
CA ALA A 39 -18.05 10.34 -19.30
C ALA A 39 -18.34 8.90 -19.76
N SER A 40 -18.07 8.56 -21.04
CA SER A 40 -18.44 7.26 -21.61
C SER A 40 -17.53 6.09 -21.22
N THR A 41 -16.34 6.38 -20.66
CA THR A 41 -15.39 5.34 -20.24
C THR A 41 -15.61 4.91 -18.79
N LEU A 42 -16.13 5.80 -17.93
CA LEU A 42 -16.42 5.53 -16.53
C LEU A 42 -17.76 4.80 -16.31
N GLU A 43 -18.68 4.88 -17.27
CA GLU A 43 -20.03 4.31 -17.17
C GLU A 43 -20.10 2.80 -17.45
N ARG A 44 -18.99 2.18 -17.88
CA ARG A 44 -18.92 0.74 -18.16
C ARG A 44 -18.54 -0.11 -16.94
N ALA A 45 -18.36 0.52 -15.78
CA ALA A 45 -18.15 -0.18 -14.53
C ALA A 45 -19.50 -0.58 -13.94
N SER A 46 -19.68 -1.89 -13.72
CA SER A 46 -20.78 -2.51 -12.95
C SER A 46 -22.13 -2.75 -13.64
N THR A 47 -22.14 -3.24 -14.89
CA THR A 47 -23.30 -4.04 -15.34
C THR A 47 -23.22 -5.41 -14.64
N PRO A 48 -24.18 -5.80 -13.79
CA PRO A 48 -24.21 -7.15 -13.24
C PRO A 48 -24.27 -8.16 -14.39
N PRO A 49 -23.58 -9.31 -14.28
CA PRO A 49 -23.60 -10.33 -15.33
C PRO A 49 -25.06 -10.65 -15.66
N ALA A 50 -25.39 -10.64 -16.97
CA ALA A 50 -26.71 -11.03 -17.44
C ALA A 50 -27.07 -12.39 -16.84
N SER A 51 -28.31 -12.52 -16.34
CA SER A 51 -28.85 -13.75 -15.74
C SER A 51 -28.65 -14.92 -16.70
N GLY A 52 -27.59 -15.72 -16.47
CA GLY A 52 -27.21 -16.86 -17.31
C GLY A 52 -25.74 -16.91 -17.75
N SER A 53 -24.99 -15.81 -17.69
CA SER A 53 -23.55 -15.80 -18.03
C SER A 53 -22.68 -16.32 -16.88
N ARG A 54 -21.67 -17.13 -17.18
CA ARG A 54 -20.70 -17.57 -16.17
C ARG A 54 -19.83 -16.38 -15.74
N LEU A 55 -19.53 -16.27 -14.45
CA LEU A 55 -18.75 -15.15 -13.89
C LEU A 55 -17.44 -14.88 -14.65
N GLY A 56 -16.72 -15.95 -15.01
CA GLY A 56 -15.47 -15.84 -15.76
C GLY A 56 -15.65 -15.25 -17.17
N GLU A 57 -16.75 -15.58 -17.85
CA GLU A 57 -17.06 -15.03 -19.19
C GLU A 57 -17.39 -13.55 -19.09
N ALA A 58 -18.20 -13.16 -18.10
CA ALA A 58 -18.59 -11.78 -17.87
C ALA A 58 -17.41 -10.86 -17.50
N LEU A 59 -16.44 -11.38 -16.72
CA LEU A 59 -15.30 -10.60 -16.25
C LEU A 59 -14.08 -10.67 -17.17
N ARG A 60 -13.99 -11.62 -18.13
CA ARG A 60 -12.80 -11.77 -18.98
C ARG A 60 -12.47 -10.51 -19.78
N GLN A 61 -13.49 -9.74 -20.18
CA GLN A 61 -13.31 -8.47 -20.91
C GLN A 61 -12.52 -7.42 -20.10
N ASP A 62 -12.57 -7.48 -18.77
CA ASP A 62 -11.88 -6.53 -17.90
C ASP A 62 -10.38 -6.81 -17.79
N PHE A 63 -9.88 -7.94 -18.32
CA PHE A 63 -8.47 -8.33 -18.26
C PHE A 63 -7.85 -8.33 -19.66
N PRO A 64 -7.26 -7.22 -20.14
CA PRO A 64 -6.75 -7.09 -21.51
C PRO A 64 -5.70 -8.14 -21.84
N VAL A 65 -4.88 -8.52 -20.85
CA VAL A 65 -3.82 -9.52 -21.00
C VAL A 65 -4.34 -10.89 -21.42
N LEU A 66 -5.61 -11.23 -21.14
CA LEU A 66 -6.19 -12.52 -21.49
C LEU A 66 -6.65 -12.59 -22.97
N HIS A 67 -6.63 -11.47 -23.70
CA HIS A 67 -7.02 -11.39 -25.11
C HIS A 67 -5.80 -11.40 -26.04
N GLN A 68 -4.79 -12.18 -25.65
CA GLN A 68 -3.52 -12.33 -26.36
C GLN A 68 -3.42 -13.71 -26.99
N GLN A 69 -2.53 -13.84 -27.99
CA GLN A 69 -2.08 -15.13 -28.49
C GLN A 69 -0.64 -15.39 -28.07
N VAL A 70 -0.35 -16.62 -27.66
CA VAL A 70 0.99 -17.11 -27.37
C VAL A 70 1.20 -18.36 -28.20
N ASN A 71 2.30 -18.42 -28.97
CA ASN A 71 2.59 -19.52 -29.87
C ASN A 71 1.47 -19.83 -30.89
N GLY A 72 0.81 -18.77 -31.38
CA GLY A 72 -0.31 -18.89 -32.33
C GLY A 72 -1.61 -19.45 -31.74
N GLN A 73 -1.71 -19.58 -30.41
CA GLN A 73 -2.90 -20.07 -29.71
C GLN A 73 -3.41 -19.03 -28.71
N PRO A 74 -4.74 -18.98 -28.43
CA PRO A 74 -5.28 -18.11 -27.40
C PRO A 74 -4.65 -18.38 -26.03
N LEU A 75 -4.31 -17.31 -25.28
CA LEU A 75 -3.73 -17.44 -23.95
C LEU A 75 -4.71 -18.09 -22.96
N ILE A 76 -4.28 -19.22 -22.38
CA ILE A 76 -4.91 -19.87 -21.22
C ILE A 76 -3.94 -19.74 -20.05
N TYR A 77 -4.26 -18.85 -19.11
CA TYR A 77 -3.39 -18.55 -17.96
C TYR A 77 -3.88 -19.27 -16.70
N PHE A 78 -3.16 -20.31 -16.28
CA PHE A 78 -3.46 -21.11 -15.07
C PHE A 78 -2.42 -20.96 -13.96
N ASP A 79 -1.70 -19.84 -13.93
CA ASP A 79 -0.64 -19.56 -12.94
C ASP A 79 -1.02 -18.43 -11.96
N ASN A 80 -2.33 -18.29 -11.65
CA ASN A 80 -2.84 -17.22 -10.78
C ASN A 80 -2.36 -17.33 -9.32
N ALA A 81 -1.88 -18.51 -8.91
CA ALA A 81 -1.33 -18.73 -7.57
C ALA A 81 0.04 -18.05 -7.39
N ALA A 82 0.82 -17.88 -8.47
CA ALA A 82 2.06 -17.13 -8.46
C ALA A 82 1.80 -15.61 -8.50
N THR A 83 0.95 -15.16 -9.43
CA THR A 83 0.44 -13.78 -9.46
C THR A 83 -0.84 -13.66 -10.27
N SER A 84 -1.74 -12.78 -9.86
CA SER A 84 -2.99 -12.53 -10.57
C SER A 84 -2.83 -11.47 -11.66
N GLN A 85 -3.55 -11.62 -12.76
CA GLN A 85 -3.72 -10.55 -13.74
C GLN A 85 -4.54 -9.40 -13.15
N LYS A 86 -4.37 -8.19 -13.68
CA LYS A 86 -5.02 -6.97 -13.14
C LYS A 86 -6.15 -6.53 -14.07
N PRO A 87 -7.35 -6.24 -13.53
CA PRO A 87 -8.44 -5.73 -14.35
C PRO A 87 -8.20 -4.25 -14.71
N LEU A 88 -8.84 -3.77 -15.77
CA LEU A 88 -8.71 -2.40 -16.30
C LEU A 88 -8.91 -1.33 -15.24
N GLN A 89 -9.86 -1.53 -14.33
CA GLN A 89 -10.21 -0.60 -13.27
C GLN A 89 -9.02 -0.35 -12.32
N VAL A 90 -8.21 -1.39 -12.05
CA VAL A 90 -7.00 -1.26 -11.22
C VAL A 90 -5.91 -0.49 -11.97
N LEU A 91 -5.73 -0.79 -13.26
CA LEU A 91 -4.76 -0.08 -14.11
C LEU A 91 -5.10 1.40 -14.23
N GLN A 92 -6.37 1.72 -14.47
CA GLN A 92 -6.85 3.09 -14.58
C GLN A 92 -6.70 3.86 -13.27
N ALA A 93 -7.03 3.24 -12.12
CA ALA A 93 -6.85 3.90 -10.82
C ALA A 93 -5.39 4.28 -10.55
N MET A 94 -4.43 3.41 -10.92
CA MET A 94 -3.00 3.74 -10.82
C MET A 94 -2.61 4.86 -11.78
N GLU A 95 -3.06 4.79 -13.04
CA GLU A 95 -2.77 5.82 -14.04
C GLU A 95 -3.33 7.19 -13.63
N ASP A 96 -4.57 7.24 -13.17
CA ASP A 96 -5.24 8.45 -12.70
C ASP A 96 -4.52 9.06 -11.51
N TYR A 97 -4.05 8.22 -10.57
CA TYR A 97 -3.24 8.70 -9.45
C TYR A 97 -1.98 9.42 -9.94
N TYR A 98 -1.23 8.82 -10.87
CA TYR A 98 0.00 9.41 -11.39
C TYR A 98 -0.25 10.66 -12.22
N LYS A 99 -1.33 10.70 -13.01
CA LYS A 99 -1.68 11.86 -13.83
C LYS A 99 -2.22 13.04 -13.03
N GLN A 100 -2.94 12.80 -11.93
CA GLN A 100 -3.78 13.83 -11.30
C GLN A 100 -3.46 14.15 -9.85
N SER A 101 -2.77 13.27 -9.12
CA SER A 101 -2.65 13.39 -7.66
C SER A 101 -1.33 12.92 -7.07
N ASN A 102 -0.34 12.57 -7.87
CA ASN A 102 0.94 12.10 -7.34
C ASN A 102 1.63 13.18 -6.50
N SER A 103 1.79 12.88 -5.21
CA SER A 103 2.53 13.73 -4.29
C SER A 103 2.91 12.93 -3.04
N ASN A 104 3.83 13.46 -2.24
CA ASN A 104 4.19 12.84 -0.98
C ASN A 104 3.04 12.98 0.04
N VAL A 105 2.63 11.86 0.62
CA VAL A 105 1.54 11.80 1.59
C VAL A 105 1.99 12.33 2.95
N HIS A 106 1.04 12.87 3.74
CA HIS A 106 1.21 13.36 5.11
C HIS A 106 2.17 14.54 5.35
N ARG A 107 2.96 14.95 4.35
CA ARG A 107 4.02 15.97 4.52
C ARG A 107 3.78 17.29 3.78
N GLY A 108 2.71 17.40 3.01
CA GLY A 108 2.42 18.59 2.21
C GLY A 108 1.13 19.31 2.62
N VAL A 109 1.20 20.65 2.67
CA VAL A 109 0.05 21.54 2.90
C VAL A 109 -0.66 21.94 1.60
N HIS A 110 -0.11 21.58 0.44
CA HIS A 110 -0.65 21.94 -0.86
C HIS A 110 -1.70 20.93 -1.36
N HIS A 111 -2.56 21.37 -2.29
CA HIS A 111 -3.73 20.63 -2.76
C HIS A 111 -3.44 19.17 -3.16
N LEU A 112 -2.41 18.92 -3.97
CA LEU A 112 -2.05 17.57 -4.41
C LEU A 112 -1.63 16.64 -3.26
N ALA A 113 -0.92 17.15 -2.25
CA ALA A 113 -0.54 16.36 -1.09
C ALA A 113 -1.77 15.99 -0.24
N GLY A 114 -2.72 16.90 -0.07
CA GLY A 114 -3.99 16.61 0.58
C GLY A 114 -4.78 15.53 -0.17
N LYS A 115 -4.89 15.65 -1.50
CA LYS A 115 -5.58 14.66 -2.36
C LYS A 115 -4.91 13.29 -2.31
N ALA A 116 -3.58 13.23 -2.40
CA ALA A 116 -2.80 11.98 -2.27
C ALA A 116 -3.02 11.32 -0.90
N THR A 117 -2.93 12.10 0.18
CA THR A 117 -3.10 11.60 1.55
C THR A 117 -4.50 11.05 1.77
N ALA A 118 -5.54 11.77 1.31
CA ALA A 118 -6.91 11.31 1.42
C ALA A 118 -7.15 9.99 0.66
N ALA A 119 -6.61 9.87 -0.56
CA ALA A 119 -6.73 8.63 -1.34
C ALA A 119 -6.00 7.45 -0.69
N TYR A 120 -4.81 7.70 -0.12
CA TYR A 120 -4.00 6.69 0.56
C TYR A 120 -4.67 6.15 1.82
N GLU A 121 -5.21 7.04 2.67
CA GLU A 121 -5.92 6.62 3.88
C GLU A 121 -7.30 6.00 3.57
N ALA A 122 -8.01 6.49 2.55
CA ALA A 122 -9.24 5.84 2.08
C ALA A 122 -8.98 4.41 1.57
N ALA A 123 -7.83 4.15 0.93
CA ALA A 123 -7.43 2.80 0.56
C ALA A 123 -7.20 1.91 1.80
N ARG A 124 -6.64 2.47 2.88
CA ARG A 124 -6.44 1.76 4.15
C ARG A 124 -7.77 1.40 4.81
N GLU A 125 -8.73 2.32 4.82
CA GLU A 125 -10.08 2.07 5.32
C GLU A 125 -10.80 0.99 4.53
N LYS A 126 -10.71 1.01 3.19
CA LYS A 126 -11.28 -0.03 2.34
C LYS A 126 -10.66 -1.40 2.62
N LEU A 127 -9.34 -1.48 2.80
CA LEU A 127 -8.68 -2.73 3.16
C LEU A 127 -9.11 -3.23 4.55
N ALA A 128 -9.17 -2.33 5.54
CA ALA A 128 -9.62 -2.66 6.89
C ALA A 128 -11.04 -3.26 6.87
N ALA A 129 -11.96 -2.65 6.11
CA ALA A 129 -13.31 -3.18 5.93
C ALA A 129 -13.31 -4.53 5.19
N PHE A 130 -12.47 -4.70 4.17
CA PHE A 130 -12.36 -5.93 3.39
C PHE A 130 -11.93 -7.14 4.24
N ILE A 131 -11.01 -6.94 5.18
CA ILE A 131 -10.55 -8.01 6.09
C ILE A 131 -11.32 -8.07 7.43
N GLY A 132 -12.27 -7.16 7.65
CA GLY A 132 -13.04 -7.08 8.90
C GLY A 132 -12.23 -6.61 10.12
N ALA A 133 -11.21 -5.76 9.92
CA ALA A 133 -10.45 -5.14 11.02
C ALA A 133 -11.32 -4.16 11.81
N ARG A 134 -11.03 -4.00 13.11
CA ARG A 134 -11.80 -3.10 14.00
C ARG A 134 -11.45 -1.64 13.75
N SER A 135 -10.24 -1.39 13.27
CA SER A 135 -9.73 -0.05 12.99
C SER A 135 -8.79 -0.07 11.79
N SER A 136 -8.82 0.98 10.98
CA SER A 136 -7.82 1.17 9.91
C SER A 136 -6.40 1.27 10.44
N ARG A 137 -6.22 1.65 11.71
CA ARG A 137 -4.90 1.72 12.38
C ARG A 137 -4.27 0.34 12.65
N GLU A 138 -5.04 -0.75 12.54
CA GLU A 138 -4.51 -2.11 12.62
C GLU A 138 -3.89 -2.57 11.29
N VAL A 139 -4.05 -1.78 10.21
CA VAL A 139 -3.53 -2.08 8.87
C VAL A 139 -2.22 -1.34 8.65
N VAL A 140 -1.13 -2.09 8.52
CA VAL A 140 0.20 -1.59 8.16
C VAL A 140 0.50 -1.95 6.71
N TRP A 141 0.89 -0.96 5.90
CA TRP A 141 1.30 -1.19 4.53
C TRP A 141 2.71 -1.77 4.48
N THR A 142 2.85 -2.90 3.79
CA THR A 142 4.14 -3.51 3.45
C THR A 142 4.19 -3.79 1.96
N LYS A 143 5.37 -4.03 1.41
CA LYS A 143 5.59 -4.38 0.01
C LYS A 143 4.91 -5.68 -0.38
N ASN A 144 4.93 -6.66 0.51
CA ASN A 144 4.33 -7.99 0.33
C ASN A 144 4.12 -8.70 1.68
N ALA A 145 3.51 -9.89 1.63
CA ALA A 145 3.27 -10.72 2.81
C ALA A 145 4.57 -11.13 3.52
N THR A 146 5.65 -11.41 2.78
CA THR A 146 6.96 -11.76 3.37
C THR A 146 7.49 -10.64 4.27
N GLU A 147 7.44 -9.39 3.81
CA GLU A 147 7.84 -8.24 4.63
C GLU A 147 6.91 -8.04 5.82
N GLY A 148 5.60 -8.29 5.67
CA GLY A 148 4.64 -8.25 6.78
C GLY A 148 4.97 -9.25 7.89
N ILE A 149 5.30 -10.50 7.51
CA ILE A 149 5.72 -11.54 8.47
C ILE A 149 7.05 -11.14 9.14
N ASN A 150 8.00 -10.60 8.38
CA ASN A 150 9.27 -10.13 8.92
C ASN A 150 9.08 -8.96 9.89
N LEU A 151 8.20 -8.01 9.59
CA LEU A 151 7.87 -6.92 10.50
C LEU A 151 7.43 -7.46 11.86
N VAL A 152 6.55 -8.47 11.88
CA VAL A 152 6.08 -9.10 13.13
C VAL A 152 7.21 -9.82 13.84
N ALA A 153 8.01 -10.63 13.15
CA ALA A 153 9.08 -11.39 13.80
C ALA A 153 10.16 -10.49 14.40
N TYR A 154 10.60 -9.45 13.67
CA TYR A 154 11.64 -8.54 14.16
C TYR A 154 11.13 -7.58 15.24
N SER A 155 9.91 -7.06 15.12
CA SER A 155 9.39 -6.11 16.11
C SER A 155 8.83 -6.80 17.35
N TRP A 156 7.89 -7.73 17.14
CA TRP A 156 7.19 -8.42 18.21
C TRP A 156 7.97 -9.65 18.66
N GLY A 157 8.41 -10.50 17.74
CA GLY A 157 9.10 -11.76 18.06
C GLY A 157 10.34 -11.52 18.92
N MET A 158 11.23 -10.61 18.49
CA MET A 158 12.47 -10.30 19.22
C MET A 158 12.26 -9.68 20.61
N SER A 159 11.14 -8.99 20.80
CA SER A 159 10.85 -8.30 22.07
C SER A 159 10.08 -9.18 23.07
N ASN A 160 9.41 -10.23 22.60
CA ASN A 160 8.46 -11.01 23.41
C ASN A 160 8.88 -12.47 23.62
N LEU A 161 9.61 -13.05 22.67
CA LEU A 161 10.04 -14.45 22.75
C LEU A 161 11.26 -14.60 23.65
N LYS A 162 11.24 -15.62 24.51
CA LYS A 162 12.30 -15.93 25.47
C LYS A 162 12.72 -17.39 25.37
N ALA A 163 13.86 -17.68 26.00
CA ALA A 163 14.25 -19.03 26.35
C ALA A 163 13.08 -19.78 27.02
N GLY A 164 12.81 -20.98 26.53
CA GLY A 164 11.68 -21.86 26.82
C GLY A 164 10.48 -21.75 25.86
N ASP A 165 10.34 -20.66 25.10
CA ASP A 165 9.14 -20.43 24.29
C ASP A 165 9.11 -21.24 22.99
N GLU A 166 7.89 -21.44 22.47
CA GLU A 166 7.63 -22.29 21.33
C GLU A 166 6.82 -21.60 20.23
N ILE A 167 7.24 -21.83 18.99
CA ILE A 167 6.50 -21.39 17.80
C ILE A 167 5.98 -22.62 17.06
N LEU A 168 4.67 -22.66 16.83
CA LEU A 168 3.98 -23.73 16.13
C LEU A 168 3.79 -23.36 14.66
N CYS A 169 4.21 -24.25 13.76
CA CYS A 169 3.96 -24.11 12.33
C CYS A 169 3.60 -25.44 11.65
N SER A 170 2.90 -25.37 10.52
CA SER A 170 2.52 -26.53 9.71
C SER A 170 3.64 -26.96 8.76
N VAL A 171 3.66 -28.23 8.32
CA VAL A 171 4.57 -28.65 7.24
C VAL A 171 4.21 -28.10 5.86
N ALA A 172 2.98 -27.61 5.69
CA ALA A 172 2.49 -27.06 4.43
C ALA A 172 2.72 -25.54 4.32
N GLU A 173 3.47 -24.95 5.24
CA GLU A 173 3.72 -23.51 5.24
C GLU A 173 4.58 -23.07 4.05
N HIS A 174 4.28 -21.89 3.52
CA HIS A 174 5.10 -21.27 2.49
C HIS A 174 6.46 -20.85 3.06
N HIS A 175 7.51 -20.83 2.23
CA HIS A 175 8.87 -20.49 2.67
C HIS A 175 8.97 -19.10 3.32
N SER A 176 8.14 -18.14 2.89
CA SER A 176 8.05 -16.81 3.54
C SER A 176 7.66 -16.88 5.02
N ASN A 177 6.97 -17.94 5.44
CA ASN A 177 6.55 -18.16 6.83
C ASN A 177 7.50 -19.13 7.60
N LEU A 178 8.41 -19.84 6.89
CA LEU A 178 9.32 -20.84 7.48
C LEU A 178 10.80 -20.47 7.46
N TYR A 179 11.33 -20.01 6.32
CA TYR A 179 12.76 -20.15 5.99
C TYR A 179 13.52 -18.84 5.72
N LEU A 180 12.88 -17.68 5.76
CA LEU A 180 13.58 -16.41 5.51
C LEU A 180 13.51 -15.51 6.74
N GLY A 181 14.46 -15.75 7.65
CA GLY A 181 15.04 -14.74 8.52
C GLY A 181 14.14 -13.99 9.51
N SER A 182 12.89 -14.38 9.66
CA SER A 182 12.00 -13.89 10.71
C SER A 182 12.20 -14.73 11.96
N TRP A 183 11.84 -16.01 11.94
CA TRP A 183 11.94 -16.87 13.12
C TRP A 183 13.33 -17.48 13.30
N TRP A 184 14.00 -17.86 12.19
CA TRP A 184 15.31 -18.54 12.21
C TRP A 184 16.48 -17.62 12.60
N LEU A 185 16.49 -16.38 12.11
CA LEU A 185 17.51 -15.38 12.46
C LEU A 185 17.25 -14.78 13.84
N SER A 186 15.99 -14.49 14.20
CA SER A 186 15.64 -14.13 15.58
C SER A 186 16.04 -15.23 16.57
N ALA A 187 15.90 -16.50 16.20
CA ALA A 187 16.35 -17.63 17.00
C ALA A 187 17.88 -17.90 16.94
N GLN A 188 18.67 -17.10 16.23
CA GLN A 188 20.14 -17.21 16.21
C GLN A 188 20.83 -16.03 16.88
N GLU A 189 20.24 -14.85 16.79
CA GLU A 189 20.66 -13.64 17.51
C GLU A 189 20.35 -13.75 19.02
N LEU A 190 19.33 -14.54 19.37
CA LEU A 190 19.13 -15.05 20.73
C LEU A 190 19.95 -16.35 20.89
N PRO A 191 20.43 -16.71 22.10
CA PRO A 191 21.22 -17.92 22.34
C PRO A 191 20.33 -19.18 22.26
N CYS A 192 19.76 -19.44 21.08
CA CYS A 192 18.76 -20.46 20.87
C CYS A 192 19.10 -21.47 19.77
N GLY A 193 18.62 -22.70 19.97
CA GLY A 193 18.82 -23.86 19.10
C GLY A 193 17.48 -24.46 18.70
N MET A 194 17.32 -24.77 17.42
CA MET A 194 16.13 -25.42 16.88
C MET A 194 16.14 -26.92 17.15
N SER A 195 15.00 -27.47 17.58
CA SER A 195 14.80 -28.91 17.69
C SER A 195 13.50 -29.35 17.01
N LEU A 196 13.64 -30.33 16.11
CA LEU A 196 12.52 -30.97 15.44
C LEU A 196 11.85 -31.96 16.40
N SER A 197 10.64 -31.66 16.86
CA SER A 197 9.85 -32.61 17.65
C SER A 197 8.62 -33.10 16.87
N ARG A 198 8.64 -34.38 16.50
CA ARG A 198 7.52 -35.07 15.84
C ARG A 198 6.55 -35.55 16.92
N ARG A 199 5.37 -34.93 17.04
CA ARG A 199 4.30 -35.49 17.89
C ARG A 199 3.49 -36.54 17.11
N THR A 200 3.20 -37.63 17.80
CA THR A 200 2.67 -38.90 17.30
C THR A 200 1.32 -38.78 16.58
N HIS A 201 1.18 -39.61 15.53
CA HIS A 201 -0.02 -39.95 14.74
C HIS A 201 -0.90 -38.80 14.20
N ARG A 202 -0.64 -38.45 12.93
CA ARG A 202 -1.52 -37.78 11.94
C ARG A 202 -1.39 -36.27 11.71
N LYS A 203 -0.56 -35.52 12.42
CA LYS A 203 -0.23 -34.13 12.03
C LYS A 203 1.27 -33.86 12.16
N LEU A 204 1.91 -33.54 11.04
CA LEU A 204 3.29 -33.06 11.06
C LEU A 204 3.25 -31.57 11.42
N THR A 205 3.83 -31.21 12.55
CA THR A 205 3.97 -29.82 13.03
C THR A 205 5.44 -29.56 13.31
N TRP A 206 5.92 -28.41 12.87
CA TRP A 206 7.22 -27.87 13.24
C TRP A 206 7.10 -27.19 14.60
N ARG A 207 8.09 -27.42 15.46
CA ARG A 207 8.25 -26.75 16.75
C ARG A 207 9.57 -25.99 16.68
N LEU A 208 9.51 -24.66 16.78
CA LEU A 208 10.71 -23.89 17.06
C LEU A 208 10.87 -23.87 18.57
N PHE A 209 12.00 -24.35 19.09
CA PHE A 209 12.34 -24.24 20.50
C PHE A 209 13.36 -23.12 20.65
N ILE A 210 13.15 -22.27 21.64
CA ILE A 210 14.12 -21.27 22.08
C ILE A 210 14.67 -21.86 23.38
N PRO A 211 15.87 -22.46 23.48
CA PRO A 211 16.45 -22.93 24.74
C PRO A 211 16.74 -21.81 25.73
#